data_AF-A0A9X2SS88-F1
#
_entry.id   AF-A0A9X2SS88-F1
#
_cell.length_a   1.000
_cell.length_b   1.000
_cell.length_c   1.000
_cell.angle_alpha   90.00
_cell.angle_beta   90.00
_cell.angle_gamma   90.00
#
_symmetry.space_group_name_H-M   'P 1'
#
loop_
_entity.id
_entity.type
_entity.pdbx_description
1 polymer ?
#
loop_
_entity_poly.entity_id
_entity_poly.type
_entity_poly.pdbx_seq_one_letter_code
_entity_poly.pdbx_strand_id
1 'polypeptide(L)'
;MSRERKLQILERLQDLKPEGLVLKFLTEEQQEELKSLRHEAPELCKYYEKFGMDKIIEIDYDLATMKRQLKSAHKKEIYFIPIDEIHNSFIIGRPYSENEIVTTLQTIYDKYELVDDNGKPLQAKATYLGKYFRLSDRMTIPSTRLKGYIPLEEKYSFE
;
A
#
# COMPACT_ATOMS: atom_id res chain seq x y z
N MET A 1 12.77 -24.56 -12.17
CA MET A 1 11.68 -25.21 -11.40
C MET A 1 10.70 -25.85 -12.37
N SER A 2 10.52 -27.18 -12.27
CA SER A 2 9.50 -27.89 -13.05
C SER A 2 8.09 -27.51 -12.59
N ARG A 3 7.10 -27.58 -13.49
CA ARG A 3 5.69 -27.26 -13.21
C ARG A 3 5.12 -28.14 -12.10
N GLU A 4 5.47 -29.42 -12.10
CA GLU A 4 5.07 -30.39 -11.07
C GLU A 4 5.57 -30.01 -9.67
N ARG A 5 6.82 -29.52 -9.57
CA ARG A 5 7.39 -29.09 -8.28
C ARG A 5 6.70 -27.83 -7.76
N LYS A 6 6.27 -26.92 -8.64
CA LYS A 6 5.51 -25.71 -8.25
C LYS A 6 4.12 -26.07 -7.72
N LEU A 7 3.46 -27.06 -8.30
CA LEU A 7 2.17 -27.58 -7.85
C LEU A 7 2.28 -28.21 -6.45
N GLN A 8 3.29 -29.06 -6.23
CA GLN A 8 3.56 -29.63 -4.90
C GLN A 8 3.79 -28.57 -3.82
N ILE A 9 4.52 -27.49 -4.14
CA ILE A 9 4.74 -26.39 -3.20
C ILE A 9 3.42 -25.67 -2.89
N LEU A 10 2.54 -25.48 -3.87
CA LEU A 10 1.23 -24.86 -3.63
C LEU A 10 0.30 -25.72 -2.78
N GLU A 11 0.22 -27.02 -3.06
CA GLU A 11 -0.58 -27.95 -2.24
C GLU A 11 -0.12 -27.90 -0.78
N ARG A 12 1.19 -27.91 -0.55
CA ARG A 12 1.77 -27.76 0.79
C ARG A 12 1.48 -26.38 1.41
N LEU A 13 1.55 -25.30 0.62
CA LEU A 13 1.18 -23.96 1.09
C LEU A 13 -0.31 -23.86 1.47
N GLN A 14 -1.20 -24.58 0.77
CA GLN A 14 -2.62 -24.64 1.09
C GLN A 14 -2.89 -25.39 2.40
N ASP A 15 -2.18 -26.50 2.63
CA ASP A 15 -2.27 -27.27 3.87
C ASP A 15 -1.74 -26.50 5.09
N LEU A 16 -0.61 -25.82 4.91
CA LEU A 16 0.08 -25.05 5.95
C LEU A 16 -0.59 -23.69 6.18
N LYS A 17 -1.10 -23.04 5.14
CA LYS A 17 -1.72 -21.71 5.22
C LYS A 17 -2.93 -21.63 4.27
N PRO A 18 -4.10 -22.16 4.69
CA PRO A 18 -5.29 -22.11 3.86
C PRO A 18 -5.73 -20.68 3.60
N GLU A 19 -6.34 -20.44 2.45
CA GLU A 19 -6.91 -19.13 2.12
C GLU A 19 -8.08 -18.77 3.04
N GLY A 20 -8.02 -17.58 3.61
CA GLY A 20 -9.01 -17.05 4.56
C GLY A 20 -8.43 -16.78 5.95
N LEU A 21 -9.18 -16.04 6.78
CA LEU A 21 -8.84 -15.72 8.18
C LEU A 21 -9.00 -16.96 9.09
N VAL A 22 -8.28 -18.04 8.80
CA VAL A 22 -8.21 -19.20 9.68
C VAL A 22 -6.98 -19.04 10.56
N LEU A 23 -7.17 -18.62 11.80
CA LEU A 23 -6.13 -18.63 12.83
C LEU A 23 -5.72 -20.09 13.12
N LYS A 24 -4.73 -20.58 12.36
CA LYS A 24 -4.15 -21.92 12.52
C LYS A 24 -2.80 -21.78 13.23
N PHE A 25 -2.68 -22.36 14.42
CA PHE A 25 -1.41 -22.43 15.15
C PHE A 25 -0.57 -23.56 14.55
N LEU A 26 0.55 -23.21 13.92
CA LEU A 26 1.45 -24.13 13.25
C LEU A 26 2.42 -24.76 14.25
N THR A 27 2.65 -26.06 14.15
CA THR A 27 3.69 -26.77 14.92
C THR A 27 5.09 -26.37 14.46
N GLU A 28 6.12 -26.62 15.27
CA GLU A 28 7.52 -26.27 14.93
C GLU A 28 7.98 -26.89 13.60
N GLU A 29 7.62 -28.15 13.34
CA GLU A 29 7.90 -28.83 12.05
C GLU A 29 7.24 -28.12 10.86
N GLN A 30 5.99 -27.69 10.99
CA GLN A 30 5.27 -26.96 9.95
C GLN A 30 5.85 -25.57 9.70
N GLN A 31 6.39 -24.92 10.73
CA GLN A 31 7.10 -23.64 10.58
C GLN A 31 8.44 -23.81 9.86
N GLU A 32 9.16 -24.91 10.13
CA GLU A 32 10.42 -25.23 9.49
C GLU A 32 10.22 -25.63 8.01
N GLU A 33 9.14 -26.36 7.71
CA GLU A 33 8.70 -26.65 6.34
C GLU A 33 8.35 -25.35 5.59
N LEU A 34 7.60 -24.42 6.21
CA LEU A 34 7.32 -23.12 5.61
C LEU A 34 8.58 -22.27 5.36
N LYS A 35 9.55 -22.29 6.28
CA LYS A 35 10.84 -21.60 6.09
C LYS A 35 11.59 -22.18 4.90
N SER A 36 11.58 -23.51 4.76
CA SER A 36 12.22 -24.21 3.65
C SER A 36 11.54 -23.88 2.32
N LEU A 37 10.21 -23.89 2.27
CA LEU A 37 9.42 -23.49 1.09
C LEU A 37 9.64 -22.03 0.71
N ARG A 38 9.73 -21.13 1.70
CA ARG A 38 10.06 -19.71 1.48
C ARG A 38 11.47 -19.52 0.93
N HIS A 39 12.41 -20.41 1.26
CA HIS A 39 13.75 -20.36 0.70
C HIS A 39 13.81 -20.93 -0.72
N GLU A 40 13.08 -22.02 -0.98
CA GLU A 40 13.01 -22.68 -2.30
C GLU A 40 12.26 -21.83 -3.35
N ALA A 41 11.17 -21.18 -2.95
CA ALA A 41 10.32 -20.39 -3.86
C ALA A 41 9.76 -19.11 -3.18
N PRO A 42 10.61 -18.10 -2.91
CA PRO A 42 10.21 -16.92 -2.15
C PRO A 42 9.13 -16.09 -2.85
N GLU A 43 9.18 -15.93 -4.17
CA GLU A 43 8.19 -15.16 -4.91
C GLU A 43 6.82 -15.85 -4.98
N LEU A 44 6.81 -17.19 -5.09
CA LEU A 44 5.58 -17.98 -5.10
C LEU A 44 4.87 -17.89 -3.76
N CYS A 45 5.61 -18.04 -2.66
CA CYS A 45 5.08 -17.91 -1.30
C CYS A 45 4.48 -16.50 -1.06
N LYS A 46 5.21 -15.45 -1.45
CA LYS A 46 4.74 -14.06 -1.32
C LYS A 46 3.50 -13.77 -2.17
N TYR A 47 3.44 -14.33 -3.37
CA TYR A 47 2.29 -14.15 -4.26
C TYR A 47 1.06 -14.86 -3.71
N TYR A 48 1.23 -16.10 -3.25
CA TYR A 48 0.16 -16.89 -2.61
C TYR A 48 -0.44 -16.16 -1.40
N GLU A 49 0.40 -15.62 -0.52
CA GLU A 49 -0.07 -14.85 0.65
C GLU A 49 -0.87 -13.59 0.27
N LYS A 50 -0.65 -13.00 -0.90
CA LYS A 50 -1.28 -11.74 -1.32
C LYS A 50 -2.49 -11.90 -2.24
N PHE A 51 -2.50 -12.92 -3.09
CA PHE A 51 -3.46 -13.04 -4.18
C PHE A 51 -4.24 -14.36 -4.17
N GLY A 52 -3.83 -15.33 -3.34
CA GLY A 52 -4.39 -16.67 -3.35
C GLY A 52 -3.92 -17.52 -4.54
N MET A 53 -4.29 -18.79 -4.50
CA MET A 53 -4.00 -19.88 -5.41
C MET A 53 -4.70 -19.69 -6.75
N ASP A 54 -5.94 -19.20 -6.73
CA ASP A 54 -6.75 -18.99 -7.94
C ASP A 54 -6.01 -18.15 -8.97
N LYS A 55 -5.40 -17.04 -8.50
CA LYS A 55 -4.61 -16.16 -9.36
C LYS A 55 -3.28 -16.76 -9.82
N ILE A 56 -2.70 -17.69 -9.05
CA ILE A 56 -1.46 -18.37 -9.44
C ILE A 56 -1.71 -19.35 -10.58
N ILE A 57 -2.83 -20.06 -10.53
CA ILE A 57 -3.27 -20.99 -11.57
C ILE A 57 -3.64 -20.20 -12.82
N GLU A 58 -4.35 -19.07 -12.68
CA GLU A 58 -4.75 -18.20 -13.80
C GLU A 58 -3.55 -17.70 -14.63
N ILE A 59 -2.44 -17.32 -13.97
CA ILE A 59 -1.23 -16.81 -14.64
C ILE A 59 -0.23 -17.93 -15.03
N ASP A 60 -0.62 -19.20 -14.94
CA ASP A 60 0.20 -20.38 -15.20
C ASP A 60 1.62 -20.30 -14.63
N TYR A 61 1.74 -19.82 -13.38
CA TYR A 61 3.03 -19.74 -12.68
C TYR A 61 4.09 -18.87 -13.35
N ASP A 62 3.68 -17.87 -14.14
CA ASP A 62 4.59 -16.92 -14.74
C ASP A 62 5.21 -16.00 -13.68
N LEU A 63 6.50 -16.24 -13.40
CA LEU A 63 7.29 -15.49 -12.44
C LEU A 63 7.40 -14.00 -12.81
N ALA A 64 7.40 -13.65 -14.09
CA ALA A 64 7.49 -12.25 -14.52
C ALA A 64 6.19 -11.50 -14.18
N THR A 65 5.04 -12.10 -14.49
CA THR A 65 3.73 -11.57 -14.13
C THR A 65 3.53 -11.51 -12.61
N MET A 66 3.96 -12.53 -11.86
CA MET A 66 3.93 -12.53 -10.39
C MET A 66 4.73 -11.36 -9.80
N LYS A 67 5.97 -11.16 -10.25
CA LYS A 67 6.82 -10.05 -9.80
C LYS A 67 6.20 -8.69 -10.12
N ARG A 68 5.63 -8.54 -11.31
CA ARG A 68 4.98 -7.29 -11.74
C ARG A 68 3.75 -6.98 -10.89
N GLN A 69 2.89 -7.96 -10.66
CA GLN A 69 1.67 -7.79 -9.86
C GLN A 69 1.99 -7.62 -8.37
N LEU A 70 2.97 -8.33 -7.82
CA LEU A 70 3.47 -8.11 -6.46
C LEU A 70 4.01 -6.68 -6.30
N LYS A 71 4.77 -6.18 -7.26
CA LYS A 71 5.28 -4.80 -7.26
C LYS A 71 4.13 -3.78 -7.34
N SER A 72 3.10 -4.06 -8.15
CA SER A 72 1.92 -3.19 -8.25
C SER A 72 1.06 -3.21 -6.98
N ALA A 73 0.80 -4.38 -6.39
CA ALA A 73 0.04 -4.49 -5.14
C ALA A 73 0.80 -3.94 -3.93
N HIS A 74 2.13 -4.13 -3.87
CA HIS A 74 2.94 -3.51 -2.83
C HIS A 74 2.92 -1.98 -2.95
N LYS A 75 2.98 -1.43 -4.17
CA LYS A 75 2.74 0.00 -4.37
C LYS A 75 1.37 0.42 -3.83
N LYS A 76 0.29 -0.30 -4.17
CA LYS A 76 -1.07 0.01 -3.69
C LYS A 76 -1.19 -0.03 -2.16
N GLU A 77 -0.64 -1.05 -1.48
CA GLU A 77 -0.63 -1.12 0.00
C GLU A 77 0.17 0.02 0.65
N ILE A 78 1.34 0.37 0.09
CA ILE A 78 2.14 1.50 0.57
C ILE A 78 1.34 2.81 0.47
N TYR A 79 0.39 2.96 -0.46
CA TYR A 79 -0.40 4.20 -0.57
C TYR A 79 -1.55 4.29 0.44
N PHE A 80 -2.13 3.18 0.95
CA PHE A 80 -3.27 3.28 1.88
C PHE A 80 -2.87 3.83 3.25
N ILE A 81 -1.75 3.36 3.83
CA ILE A 81 -1.33 3.79 5.18
C ILE A 81 -1.03 5.31 5.24
N PRO A 82 -0.28 5.91 4.30
CA PRO A 82 -0.07 7.36 4.25
C PRO A 82 -1.36 8.12 3.95
N ILE A 83 -2.26 7.61 3.11
CA ILE A 83 -3.56 8.26 2.83
C ILE A 83 -4.39 8.34 4.12
N ASP A 84 -4.48 7.24 4.86
CA ASP A 84 -5.19 7.21 6.14
C ASP A 84 -4.55 8.18 7.15
N GLU A 85 -3.21 8.25 7.21
CA GLU A 85 -2.53 9.23 8.07
C GLU A 85 -2.79 10.68 7.65
N ILE A 86 -2.87 10.95 6.33
CA ILE A 86 -3.25 12.28 5.81
C ILE A 86 -4.69 12.61 6.22
N HIS A 87 -5.64 11.69 6.05
CA HIS A 87 -7.02 11.89 6.45
C HIS A 87 -7.15 12.18 7.95
N ASN A 88 -6.39 11.45 8.78
CA ASN A 88 -6.36 11.68 10.23
C ASN A 88 -5.64 12.97 10.65
N SER A 89 -4.78 13.54 9.80
CA SER A 89 -4.01 14.75 10.11
C SER A 89 -4.77 16.06 9.84
N PHE A 90 -5.77 16.03 8.96
CA PHE A 90 -6.54 17.22 8.57
C PHE A 90 -8.01 17.08 8.98
N ILE A 91 -8.50 18.07 9.73
CA ILE A 91 -9.88 18.12 10.20
C ILE A 91 -10.75 18.80 9.14
N ILE A 92 -11.81 18.12 8.72
CA ILE A 92 -12.81 18.68 7.79
C ILE A 92 -13.42 19.96 8.37
N GLY A 93 -13.56 20.99 7.53
CA GLY A 93 -14.14 22.28 7.89
C GLY A 93 -13.17 23.24 8.58
N ARG A 94 -11.95 22.80 8.93
CA ARG A 94 -10.94 23.67 9.53
C ARG A 94 -10.04 24.30 8.45
N PRO A 95 -9.77 25.61 8.49
CA PRO A 95 -8.81 26.23 7.59
C PRO A 95 -7.36 25.90 7.97
N TYR A 96 -6.55 25.59 6.97
CA TYR A 96 -5.10 25.37 7.11
C TYR A 96 -4.33 26.26 6.16
N SER A 97 -3.20 26.81 6.61
CA SER A 97 -2.32 27.61 5.76
C SER A 97 -1.57 26.76 4.76
N GLU A 98 -1.19 27.37 3.64
CA GLU A 98 -0.36 26.69 2.64
C GLU A 98 0.91 26.10 3.26
N ASN A 99 1.51 26.79 4.23
CA ASN A 99 2.70 26.32 4.91
C ASN A 99 2.43 25.13 5.84
N GLU A 100 1.34 25.18 6.62
CA GLU A 100 0.92 24.04 7.46
C GLU A 100 0.63 22.81 6.59
N ILE A 101 -0.11 22.98 5.50
CA ILE A 101 -0.45 21.89 4.58
C ILE A 101 0.83 21.27 4.00
N VAL A 102 1.74 22.10 3.48
CA VAL A 102 3.01 21.63 2.91
C VAL A 102 3.83 20.88 3.95
N THR A 103 3.95 21.43 5.16
CA THR A 103 4.78 20.84 6.23
C THR A 103 4.21 19.49 6.70
N THR A 104 2.90 19.42 6.91
CA THR A 104 2.23 18.18 7.33
C THR A 104 2.32 17.11 6.24
N LEU A 105 2.03 17.45 4.98
CA LEU A 105 2.16 16.50 3.87
C LEU A 105 3.61 16.03 3.69
N GLN A 106 4.59 16.95 3.74
CA GLN A 106 5.99 16.58 3.58
C GLN A 106 6.47 15.65 4.70
N THR A 107 6.06 15.91 5.95
CA THR A 107 6.37 15.03 7.08
C THR A 107 5.88 13.60 6.83
N ILE A 108 4.65 13.45 6.32
CA ILE A 108 4.09 12.13 6.01
C ILE A 108 4.82 11.50 4.81
N TYR A 109 5.10 12.27 3.76
CA TYR A 109 5.81 11.75 2.58
C TYR A 109 7.21 11.25 2.93
N ASP A 110 7.95 11.99 3.77
CA ASP A 110 9.28 11.63 4.23
C ASP A 110 9.23 10.39 5.14
N LYS A 111 8.26 10.32 6.05
CA LYS A 111 8.05 9.17 6.96
C LYS A 111 7.85 7.85 6.20
N TYR A 112 7.15 7.90 5.06
CA TYR A 112 6.87 6.73 4.23
C TYR A 112 7.76 6.62 2.99
N GLU A 113 8.81 7.45 2.89
CA GLU A 113 9.74 7.50 1.75
C GLU A 113 9.01 7.53 0.39
N LEU A 114 7.93 8.30 0.30
CA LEU A 114 7.09 8.31 -0.90
C LEU A 114 7.86 8.94 -2.07
N VAL A 115 7.85 8.25 -3.21
CA VAL A 115 8.54 8.68 -4.43
C VAL A 115 7.56 8.94 -5.57
N ASP A 116 7.96 9.80 -6.51
CA ASP A 116 7.28 10.03 -7.77
C ASP A 116 7.51 8.87 -8.77
N ASP A 117 6.90 8.97 -9.95
CA ASP A 117 7.03 7.97 -11.01
C ASP A 117 8.47 7.79 -11.53
N ASN A 118 9.33 8.79 -11.31
CA ASN A 118 10.75 8.78 -11.66
C ASN A 118 11.64 8.27 -10.52
N GLY A 119 11.06 7.85 -9.39
CA GLY A 119 11.78 7.37 -8.21
C GLY A 119 12.43 8.47 -7.38
N LYS A 120 12.03 9.74 -7.54
CA LYS A 120 12.51 10.86 -6.71
C LYS A 120 11.58 11.09 -5.51
N PRO A 121 12.09 11.53 -4.35
CA PRO A 121 11.27 11.86 -3.20
C PRO A 121 10.18 12.89 -3.55
N LEU A 122 8.94 12.61 -3.13
CA LEU A 122 7.81 13.50 -3.35
C LEU A 122 8.02 14.83 -2.61
N GLN A 123 7.79 15.92 -3.33
CA GLN A 123 7.84 17.28 -2.79
C GLN A 123 6.42 17.81 -2.66
N ALA A 124 5.98 18.06 -1.43
CA ALA A 124 4.63 18.50 -1.12
C ALA A 124 4.35 19.92 -1.63
N LYS A 125 3.12 20.12 -2.12
CA LYS A 125 2.55 21.44 -2.41
C LYS A 125 1.21 21.55 -1.72
N ALA A 126 0.81 22.76 -1.31
CA ALA A 126 -0.47 22.96 -0.64
C ALA A 126 -1.66 22.47 -1.49
N THR A 127 -1.58 22.63 -2.82
CA THR A 127 -2.59 22.16 -3.76
C THR A 127 -2.71 20.64 -3.82
N TYR A 128 -1.69 19.89 -3.39
CA TYR A 128 -1.74 18.42 -3.38
C TYR A 128 -2.68 17.86 -2.33
N LEU A 129 -3.07 18.66 -1.33
CA LEU A 129 -4.16 18.29 -0.43
C LEU A 129 -5.46 17.99 -1.20
N GLY A 130 -5.64 18.58 -2.38
CA GLY A 130 -6.77 18.33 -3.29
C GLY A 130 -6.85 16.92 -3.87
N LYS A 131 -5.78 16.13 -3.74
CA LYS A 131 -5.76 14.70 -4.08
C LYS A 131 -6.46 13.86 -3.02
N TYR A 132 -6.36 14.28 -1.76
CA TYR A 132 -6.89 13.56 -0.59
C TYR A 132 -8.21 14.15 -0.09
N PHE A 133 -8.50 15.41 -0.44
CA PHE A 133 -9.72 16.07 -0.04
C PHE A 133 -10.33 16.87 -1.18
N ARG A 134 -11.65 17.04 -1.17
CA ARG A 134 -12.28 18.18 -1.83
C ARG A 134 -11.92 19.45 -1.05
N LEU A 135 -11.30 20.42 -1.71
CA LEU A 135 -10.91 21.68 -1.08
C LEU A 135 -11.91 22.80 -1.38
N SER A 136 -11.95 23.79 -0.49
CA SER A 136 -12.46 25.11 -0.82
C SER A 136 -11.60 25.80 -1.88
N ASP A 137 -12.12 26.89 -2.45
CA ASP A 137 -11.26 27.85 -3.14
C ASP A 137 -10.16 28.38 -2.21
N ARG A 138 -9.04 28.79 -2.81
CA ARG A 138 -7.93 29.39 -2.07
C ARG A 138 -8.42 30.66 -1.36
N MET A 139 -8.32 30.68 -0.05
CA MET A 139 -8.82 31.78 0.77
C MET A 139 -7.74 32.38 1.67
N THR A 140 -8.04 33.54 2.24
CA THR A 140 -7.26 34.07 3.37
C THR A 140 -7.83 33.45 4.65
N ILE A 141 -6.99 32.86 5.49
CA ILE A 141 -7.44 32.24 6.74
C ILE A 141 -7.94 33.34 7.69
N PRO A 142 -9.12 33.18 8.33
CA PRO A 142 -9.64 34.14 9.29
C PRO A 142 -8.59 34.51 10.34
N SER A 143 -8.53 35.80 10.70
CA SER A 143 -7.59 36.33 11.69
C SER A 143 -6.10 36.26 11.32
N THR A 144 -5.76 35.92 10.07
CA THR A 144 -4.38 35.96 9.57
C THR A 144 -4.29 36.61 8.18
N ARG A 145 -3.07 36.89 7.72
CA ARG A 145 -2.81 37.29 6.31
C ARG A 145 -2.40 36.11 5.43
N LEU A 146 -2.43 34.89 5.96
CA LEU A 146 -1.95 33.70 5.27
C LEU A 146 -3.00 33.19 4.30
N LYS A 147 -2.53 32.66 3.17
CA LYS A 147 -3.35 31.94 2.20
C LYS A 147 -3.41 30.46 2.59
N GLY A 148 -4.55 29.84 2.28
CA GLY A 148 -4.83 28.48 2.71
C GLY A 148 -6.07 27.89 2.05
N TYR A 149 -6.40 26.68 2.50
CA TYR A 149 -7.52 25.89 2.01
C TYR A 149 -8.28 25.28 3.20
N ILE A 150 -9.57 25.00 2.99
CA ILE A 150 -10.38 24.21 3.91
C ILE A 150 -10.64 22.83 3.27
N PRO A 151 -10.26 21.71 3.93
CA PRO A 151 -10.72 20.39 3.55
C PRO A 151 -12.22 20.27 3.79
N LEU A 152 -12.99 19.92 2.76
CA LEU A 152 -14.46 19.85 2.83
C LEU A 152 -14.97 18.42 2.91
N GLU A 153 -14.31 17.49 2.25
CA GLU A 153 -14.72 16.08 2.14
C GLU A 153 -13.49 15.23 1.81
N GLU A 154 -13.38 14.03 2.39
CA GLU A 154 -12.31 13.08 2.05
C GLU A 154 -12.46 12.53 0.62
N LYS A 155 -11.34 12.25 -0.02
CA LYS A 155 -11.26 11.59 -1.32
C LYS A 155 -10.36 10.38 -1.22
N TYR A 156 -10.93 9.22 -1.49
CA TYR A 156 -10.18 8.01 -1.79
C TYR A 156 -10.14 7.82 -3.32
N SER A 157 -9.48 8.72 -4.06
CA SER A 157 -9.24 8.47 -5.49
C SER A 157 -7.82 7.94 -5.72
N PHE A 158 -7.74 6.81 -6.40
CA PHE A 158 -6.52 6.29 -7.02
C PHE A 158 -6.35 6.80 -8.46
N GLU A 159 -7.22 7.74 -8.88
CA GLU A 159 -7.34 8.36 -10.20
C GLU A 159 -7.12 9.87 -10.12
#